data_AF-A0A926XQI6-F1
#
_entry.id   AF-A0A926XQI6-F1
#
_cell.length_a   1.000
_cell.length_b   1.000
_cell.length_c   1.000
_cell.angle_alpha   90.00
_cell.angle_beta   90.00
_cell.angle_gamma   90.00
#
_symmetry.space_group_name_H-M   'P 1'
#
loop_
_entity.id
_entity.type
_entity.pdbx_description
1 polymer ?
#
loop_
_entity_poly.entity_id
_entity_poly.type
_entity_poly.pdbx_seq_one_letter_code
_entity_poly.pdbx_strand_id
1 'polypeptide(L)'
;MKRESWSELLIPFALILGLVLLLSLNVETAREVTVESNPSETWLKWIVGYLAVGAEIAAAIVIGGAVIRGILDYLRQLFSHPQQRFDGTESIRLQLGRVLALGLEFTIASDILRTAVAPTRQDILNLGAIVLLRTLLNYFLEREIHQGERNRSISRASLRANSSSEQSSRVTPP
;
A
#
# COMPACT_ATOMS: atom_id res chain seq x y z
N MET A 1 18.72 4.87 -22.06
CA MET A 1 18.70 5.67 -20.81
C MET A 1 17.25 5.92 -20.40
N LYS A 2 16.70 5.09 -19.49
CA LYS A 2 15.68 5.36 -18.44
C LYS A 2 14.44 6.28 -18.65
N ARG A 3 14.04 6.68 -19.86
CA ARG A 3 12.96 7.68 -20.05
C ARG A 3 11.52 7.13 -19.88
N GLU A 4 11.27 5.86 -20.14
CA GLU A 4 9.91 5.26 -20.13
C GLU A 4 9.26 5.21 -18.72
N SER A 5 10.05 4.95 -17.67
CA SER A 5 9.54 4.76 -16.30
C SER A 5 9.07 6.04 -15.60
N TRP A 6 9.49 7.23 -16.08
CA TRP A 6 9.13 8.49 -15.44
C TRP A 6 7.70 8.92 -15.78
N SER A 7 7.22 8.62 -16.99
CA SER A 7 5.84 8.91 -17.43
C SER A 7 4.81 8.07 -16.69
N GLU A 8 5.05 6.77 -16.48
CA GLU A 8 4.11 5.88 -15.77
C GLU A 8 3.85 6.31 -14.32
N LEU A 9 4.82 6.99 -13.69
CA LEU A 9 4.67 7.53 -12.33
C LEU A 9 4.13 8.97 -12.32
N LEU A 10 4.55 9.78 -13.29
CA LEU A 10 4.09 11.17 -13.40
C LEU A 10 2.61 11.25 -13.77
N ILE A 11 2.07 10.32 -14.56
CA ILE A 11 0.66 10.33 -14.97
C ILE A 11 -0.30 10.21 -13.78
N PRO A 12 -0.23 9.19 -12.90
CA PRO A 12 -1.13 9.10 -11.75
C PRO A 12 -0.90 10.25 -10.77
N PHE A 13 0.33 10.71 -10.60
CA PHE A 13 0.65 11.85 -9.72
C PHE A 13 0.04 13.15 -10.25
N ALA A 14 0.21 13.44 -11.54
CA ALA A 14 -0.37 14.61 -12.20
C ALA A 14 -1.89 14.54 -12.26
N LEU A 15 -2.48 13.35 -12.42
CA LEU A 15 -3.93 13.15 -12.34
C LEU A 15 -4.46 13.42 -10.93
N ILE A 16 -3.83 12.88 -9.89
CA ILE A 16 -4.24 13.11 -8.49
C ILE A 16 -4.07 14.59 -8.13
N LEU A 17 -2.91 15.17 -8.42
CA LEU A 17 -2.61 16.57 -8.10
C LEU A 17 -3.49 17.52 -8.91
N GLY A 18 -3.73 17.22 -10.19
CA GLY A 18 -4.65 17.94 -11.06
C GLY A 18 -6.11 17.84 -10.60
N LEU A 19 -6.57 16.66 -10.19
CA LEU A 19 -7.93 16.45 -9.66
C LEU A 19 -8.12 17.19 -8.32
N VAL A 20 -7.16 17.08 -7.41
CA VAL A 20 -7.17 17.80 -6.12
C VAL A 20 -7.14 19.30 -6.35
N LEU A 21 -6.31 19.80 -7.27
CA LEU A 21 -6.24 21.22 -7.62
C LEU A 21 -7.54 21.70 -8.28
N LEU A 22 -8.11 20.93 -9.20
CA LEU A 22 -9.40 21.22 -9.84
C LEU A 22 -10.52 21.32 -8.81
N LEU A 23 -10.62 20.32 -7.92
CA LEU A 23 -11.61 20.34 -6.85
C LEU A 23 -11.36 21.47 -5.85
N SER A 24 -10.11 21.76 -5.51
CA SER A 24 -9.75 22.86 -4.60
C SER A 24 -10.12 24.23 -5.17
N LEU A 25 -10.00 24.43 -6.49
CA LEU A 25 -10.38 25.69 -7.15
C LEU A 25 -11.89 25.78 -7.39
N ASN A 26 -12.56 24.66 -7.67
CA ASN A 26 -14.00 24.65 -7.99
C ASN A 26 -14.91 24.73 -6.74
N VAL A 27 -14.43 24.32 -5.56
CA VAL A 27 -15.21 24.33 -4.31
C VAL A 27 -15.46 25.75 -3.78
N GLU A 28 -14.75 26.79 -4.25
CA GLU A 28 -14.96 28.18 -3.78
C GLU A 28 -16.24 28.77 -4.39
N THR A 29 -16.52 28.38 -5.63
CA THR A 29 -17.63 28.91 -6.44
C THR A 29 -18.98 28.27 -6.11
N ALA A 30 -18.99 27.10 -5.48
CA ALA A 30 -20.23 26.40 -5.10
C ALA A 30 -20.89 26.96 -3.82
N ARG A 31 -20.36 28.04 -3.23
CA ARG A 31 -20.89 28.65 -1.99
C ARG A 31 -22.05 29.63 -2.23
N GLU A 32 -22.69 29.56 -3.40
CA GLU A 32 -23.91 30.30 -3.72
C GLU A 32 -25.03 29.38 -4.23
N VAL A 33 -25.05 28.12 -3.79
CA VAL A 33 -26.30 27.34 -3.73
C VAL A 33 -26.73 27.32 -2.28
N THR A 34 -27.76 28.11 -1.98
CA THR A 34 -28.50 28.08 -0.73
C THR A 34 -28.99 26.66 -0.45
N VAL A 35 -28.23 25.90 0.35
CA VAL A 35 -28.70 24.61 0.88
C VAL A 35 -29.79 24.94 1.90
N GLU A 36 -31.05 24.86 1.47
CA GLU A 36 -32.14 24.56 2.39
C GLU A 36 -31.71 23.33 3.19
N SER A 37 -31.51 23.48 4.50
CA SER A 37 -31.14 22.41 5.39
C SER A 37 -32.26 21.36 5.45
N ASN A 38 -32.23 20.40 4.52
CA ASN A 38 -33.17 19.30 4.48
C ASN A 38 -32.89 18.38 5.69
N PRO A 39 -33.85 18.11 6.60
CA PRO A 39 -33.65 17.28 7.79
C PRO A 39 -33.07 15.88 7.48
N SER A 40 -33.23 15.42 6.24
CA SER A 40 -32.71 14.14 5.76
C SER A 40 -31.18 14.08 5.58
N GLU A 41 -30.47 15.20 5.47
CA GLU A 41 -28.99 15.15 5.40
C GLU A 41 -28.35 14.86 6.76
N THR A 42 -29.03 15.19 7.84
CA THR A 42 -28.48 15.09 9.19
C THR A 42 -28.33 13.64 9.61
N TRP A 43 -29.35 12.79 9.44
CA TRP A 43 -29.28 11.38 9.86
C TRP A 43 -28.24 10.58 9.08
N LEU A 44 -28.06 10.90 7.80
CA LEU A 44 -27.06 10.26 6.94
C LEU A 44 -25.62 10.59 7.42
N LYS A 45 -25.36 11.84 7.83
CA LYS A 45 -24.09 12.25 8.45
C LYS A 45 -23.76 11.44 9.71
N TRP A 46 -24.75 11.18 10.57
CA TRP A 46 -24.56 10.37 11.77
C TRP A 46 -24.23 8.92 11.43
N ILE A 47 -25.02 8.27 10.57
CA ILE A 47 -24.81 6.87 10.19
C ILE A 47 -23.42 6.68 9.58
N VAL A 48 -23.07 7.53 8.62
CA VAL A 48 -21.78 7.42 7.95
C VAL A 48 -20.62 7.71 8.89
N GLY A 49 -20.78 8.67 9.82
CA GLY A 49 -19.81 8.90 10.88
C GLY A 49 -19.56 7.67 11.75
N TYR A 50 -20.61 6.95 12.15
CA TYR A 50 -20.47 5.71 12.92
C TYR A 50 -19.82 4.59 12.11
N LEU A 51 -20.15 4.45 10.82
CA LEU A 51 -19.53 3.45 9.95
C LEU A 51 -18.04 3.74 9.72
N ALA A 52 -17.67 5.00 9.53
CA ALA A 52 -16.29 5.44 9.38
C ALA A 52 -15.46 5.12 10.64
N VAL A 53 -15.98 5.47 11.82
CA VAL A 53 -15.35 5.14 13.10
C VAL A 53 -15.25 3.62 13.29
N GLY A 54 -16.29 2.86 12.91
CA GLY A 54 -16.24 1.40 12.95
C GLY A 54 -15.13 0.81 12.09
N ALA A 55 -14.94 1.34 10.88
CA ALA A 55 -13.85 0.94 10.00
C ALA A 55 -12.46 1.31 10.57
N GLU A 56 -12.30 2.50 11.16
CA GLU A 56 -11.06 2.88 11.86
C GLU A 56 -10.73 1.95 13.03
N ILE A 57 -11.73 1.60 13.84
CA ILE A 57 -11.55 0.67 14.97
C ILE A 57 -11.14 -0.71 14.45
N ALA A 58 -11.80 -1.21 13.39
CA ALA A 58 -11.44 -2.47 12.77
C ALA A 58 -9.98 -2.46 12.27
N ALA A 59 -9.57 -1.39 11.59
CA ALA A 59 -8.18 -1.20 11.16
C ALA A 59 -7.21 -1.25 12.36
N ALA A 60 -7.50 -0.50 13.42
CA ALA A 60 -6.65 -0.44 14.61
C ALA A 60 -6.49 -1.80 15.29
N ILE A 61 -7.59 -2.58 15.40
CA ILE A 61 -7.56 -3.93 15.98
C ILE A 61 -6.73 -4.88 15.11
N VAL A 62 -6.96 -4.87 13.80
CA VAL A 62 -6.29 -5.77 12.84
C VAL A 62 -4.79 -5.48 12.80
N ILE A 63 -4.42 -4.20 12.65
CA ILE A 63 -3.02 -3.77 12.62
C ILE A 63 -2.35 -4.01 13.98
N GLY A 64 -2.97 -3.57 15.07
CA GLY A 64 -2.43 -3.72 16.42
C GLY A 64 -2.21 -5.18 16.79
N GLY A 65 -3.18 -6.04 16.51
CA GLY A 65 -3.09 -7.48 16.74
C GLY A 65 -1.97 -8.13 15.92
N ALA A 66 -1.82 -7.74 14.65
CA ALA A 66 -0.74 -8.24 13.79
C ALA A 66 0.65 -7.83 14.31
N VAL A 67 0.80 -6.57 14.71
CA VAL A 67 2.06 -6.05 15.27
C VAL A 67 2.43 -6.78 16.55
N ILE A 68 1.50 -6.91 17.49
CA ILE A 68 1.74 -7.64 18.75
C ILE A 68 2.16 -9.08 18.46
N ARG A 69 1.42 -9.78 17.59
CA ARG A 69 1.73 -11.16 17.22
C ARG A 69 3.11 -11.28 16.56
N GLY A 70 3.41 -10.41 15.60
CA GLY A 70 4.70 -10.38 14.90
C GLY A 70 5.87 -10.13 15.84
N ILE A 71 5.72 -9.23 16.83
CA ILE A 71 6.73 -9.00 17.87
C ILE A 71 6.94 -10.27 18.70
N LEU A 72 5.87 -10.92 19.16
CA LEU A 72 5.97 -12.14 19.96
C LEU A 72 6.67 -13.27 19.20
N ASP A 73 6.31 -13.48 17.94
CA ASP A 73 6.89 -14.53 17.11
C ASP A 73 8.37 -14.25 16.79
N TYR A 74 8.72 -12.99 16.51
CA TYR A 74 10.10 -12.57 16.32
C TYR A 74 10.94 -12.77 17.59
N LEU A 75 10.41 -12.40 18.76
CA LEU A 75 11.11 -12.55 20.04
C LEU A 75 11.34 -14.04 20.38
N ARG A 76 10.32 -14.89 20.20
CA ARG A 76 10.45 -16.35 20.36
C ARG A 76 11.54 -16.93 19.47
N GLN A 77 11.64 -16.44 18.24
CA GLN A 77 12.64 -16.92 17.28
C GLN A 77 14.06 -16.45 17.64
N LEU A 78 14.20 -15.27 18.26
CA LEU A 78 15.48 -14.78 18.76
C LEU A 78 16.06 -15.69 19.86
N PHE A 79 15.19 -16.25 20.71
CA PHE A 79 15.56 -17.23 21.74
C PHE A 79 15.67 -18.67 21.21
N SER A 80 15.37 -18.92 19.93
CA SER A 80 15.45 -20.25 19.30
C SER A 80 16.75 -20.46 18.50
N HIS A 81 17.09 -21.72 18.21
CA HIS A 81 18.38 -22.14 17.62
C HIS A 81 18.71 -21.43 16.28
N PRO A 82 20.00 -21.15 15.97
CA PRO A 82 20.43 -20.33 14.83
C PRO A 82 20.00 -20.81 13.43
N GLN A 83 19.85 -22.12 13.22
CA GLN A 83 19.60 -22.71 11.90
C GLN A 83 18.18 -22.50 11.34
N GLN A 84 17.19 -22.13 12.17
CA GLN A 84 15.81 -21.86 11.71
C GLN A 84 15.49 -20.36 11.54
N ARG A 85 16.47 -19.46 11.70
CA ARG A 85 16.23 -18.00 11.74
C ARG A 85 15.93 -17.37 10.38
N PHE A 86 16.47 -17.92 9.29
CA PHE A 86 16.37 -17.32 7.96
C PHE A 86 14.97 -17.50 7.33
N ASP A 87 14.35 -18.68 7.42
CA ASP A 87 13.03 -18.91 6.81
C ASP A 87 11.86 -18.34 7.63
N GLY A 88 11.94 -18.33 8.96
CA GLY A 88 10.82 -17.85 9.78
C GLY A 88 10.69 -16.32 9.84
N THR A 89 11.77 -15.57 9.62
CA THR A 89 11.68 -14.10 9.56
C THR A 89 10.92 -13.63 8.31
N GLU A 90 11.11 -14.32 7.18
CA GLU A 90 10.41 -14.03 5.92
C GLU A 90 8.92 -14.32 6.04
N SER A 91 8.54 -15.44 6.68
CA SER A 91 7.14 -15.78 6.87
C SER A 91 6.41 -14.79 7.79
N ILE A 92 7.05 -14.33 8.87
CA ILE A 92 6.52 -13.27 9.75
C ILE A 92 6.29 -11.98 8.95
N ARG A 93 7.27 -11.57 8.12
CA ARG A 93 7.15 -10.38 7.26
C ARG A 93 5.99 -10.48 6.28
N LEU A 94 5.86 -11.61 5.58
CA LEU A 94 4.78 -11.84 4.62
C LEU A 94 3.40 -11.83 5.28
N GLN A 95 3.28 -12.44 6.46
CA GLN A 95 2.03 -12.47 7.21
C GLN A 95 1.66 -11.08 7.74
N LEU A 96 2.63 -10.36 8.31
CA LEU A 96 2.45 -8.99 8.76
C LEU A 96 2.03 -8.08 7.60
N GLY A 97 2.72 -8.14 6.47
CA GLY A 97 2.40 -7.35 5.28
C GLY A 97 0.97 -7.57 4.78
N ARG A 98 0.48 -8.82 4.79
CA ARG A 98 -0.89 -9.14 4.38
C ARG A 98 -1.94 -8.55 5.32
N VAL A 99 -1.71 -8.61 6.62
CA VAL A 99 -2.66 -8.08 7.60
C VAL A 99 -2.61 -6.55 7.65
N LEU A 100 -1.43 -5.94 7.45
CA LEU A 100 -1.30 -4.49 7.30
C LEU A 100 -2.04 -3.98 6.06
N ALA A 101 -1.96 -4.69 4.93
CA ALA A 101 -2.70 -4.33 3.72
C ALA A 101 -4.22 -4.32 3.98
N LEU A 102 -4.74 -5.33 4.69
CA LEU A 102 -6.15 -5.37 5.09
C LEU A 102 -6.54 -4.21 6.01
N GLY A 103 -5.71 -3.90 7.01
CA GLY A 103 -5.92 -2.74 7.88
C GLY A 103 -6.01 -1.43 7.09
N LEU A 104 -5.19 -1.29 6.05
CA LEU A 104 -5.18 -0.13 5.17
C LEU A 104 -6.42 -0.05 4.27
N GLU A 105 -7.04 -1.17 3.91
CA GLU A 105 -8.33 -1.17 3.20
C GLU A 105 -9.45 -0.60 4.07
N PHE A 106 -9.46 -0.93 5.37
CA PHE A 106 -10.43 -0.37 6.32
C PHE A 106 -10.25 1.14 6.54
N THR A 107 -9.02 1.64 6.64
CA THR A 107 -8.79 3.09 6.76
C THR A 107 -9.29 3.82 5.53
N ILE A 108 -9.05 3.27 4.34
CA ILE A 108 -9.53 3.86 3.08
C ILE A 108 -11.06 3.84 2.98
N ALA A 109 -11.70 2.77 3.45
CA ALA A 109 -13.15 2.72 3.54
C ALA A 109 -13.70 3.84 4.44
N SER A 110 -13.06 4.10 5.60
CA SER A 110 -13.41 5.23 6.47
C SER A 110 -13.28 6.58 5.76
N ASP A 111 -12.18 6.79 5.03
CA ASP A 111 -11.92 8.06 4.33
C ASP A 111 -12.93 8.31 3.19
N ILE A 112 -13.27 7.26 2.43
CA ILE A 112 -14.31 7.33 1.38
C ILE A 112 -15.67 7.66 2.00
N LEU A 113 -16.02 7.02 3.11
CA LEU A 113 -17.26 7.28 3.83
C LEU A 113 -17.35 8.75 4.28
N ARG A 114 -16.29 9.31 4.89
CA ARG A 114 -16.27 10.71 5.33
C ARG A 114 -16.40 11.69 4.17
N THR A 115 -15.71 11.44 3.05
CA THR A 115 -15.76 12.32 1.88
C THR A 115 -17.07 12.26 1.10
N ALA A 116 -17.80 11.13 1.15
CA ALA A 116 -19.07 10.98 0.45
C ALA A 116 -20.20 11.87 1.01
N VAL A 117 -20.12 12.33 2.25
CA VAL A 117 -21.27 12.96 2.95
C VAL A 117 -21.12 14.45 3.21
N ALA A 118 -19.88 14.93 3.38
CA ALA A 118 -19.62 16.36 3.55
C ALA A 118 -18.22 16.67 2.99
N PRO A 119 -18.06 16.78 1.67
CA PRO A 119 -16.77 17.11 1.09
C PRO A 119 -16.39 18.55 1.44
N THR A 120 -15.59 18.75 2.49
CA THR A 120 -14.94 20.05 2.73
C THR A 120 -13.65 20.16 1.90
N ARG A 121 -13.15 21.38 1.71
CA ARG A 121 -11.83 21.60 1.09
C ARG A 121 -10.73 20.81 1.78
N GLN A 122 -10.76 20.78 3.11
CA GLN A 122 -9.78 20.06 3.91
C GLN A 122 -9.92 18.54 3.72
N ASP A 123 -11.15 18.03 3.60
CA ASP A 123 -11.39 16.60 3.38
C ASP A 123 -10.95 16.15 1.99
N ILE A 124 -11.14 16.98 0.97
CA ILE A 124 -10.64 16.73 -0.40
C ILE A 124 -9.12 16.69 -0.41
N LEU A 125 -8.46 17.62 0.30
CA LEU A 125 -7.00 17.63 0.44
C LEU A 125 -6.49 16.40 1.21
N ASN A 126 -7.15 16.02 2.30
CA ASN A 126 -6.80 14.84 3.08
C ASN A 126 -6.97 13.56 2.24
N LEU A 127 -8.09 13.40 1.54
CA LEU A 127 -8.31 12.26 0.63
C LEU A 127 -7.26 12.24 -0.48
N GLY A 128 -6.96 13.39 -1.07
CA GLY A 128 -5.90 13.54 -2.07
C GLY A 128 -4.54 13.07 -1.54
N ALA A 129 -4.16 13.48 -0.34
CA ALA A 129 -2.92 13.08 0.30
C ALA A 129 -2.87 11.57 0.60
N ILE A 130 -3.97 10.98 1.06
CA ILE A 130 -4.06 9.54 1.36
C ILE A 130 -3.95 8.69 0.10
N VAL A 131 -4.68 9.06 -0.96
CA VAL A 131 -4.60 8.39 -2.27
C VAL A 131 -3.19 8.48 -2.83
N LEU A 132 -2.56 9.66 -2.76
CA LEU A 132 -1.18 9.88 -3.20
C LEU A 132 -0.19 8.97 -2.45
N LEU A 133 -0.32 8.91 -1.12
CA LEU A 133 0.51 8.06 -0.28
C LEU A 133 0.35 6.59 -0.63
N ARG A 134 -0.89 6.13 -0.86
CA ARG A 134 -1.15 4.74 -1.29
C ARG A 134 -0.51 4.44 -2.63
N THR A 135 -0.65 5.33 -3.62
CA THR A 135 -0.02 5.18 -4.94
C THR A 135 1.49 5.10 -4.83
N LEU A 136 2.11 5.97 -4.02
CA LEU A 136 3.55 5.96 -3.77
C LEU A 136 4.00 4.64 -3.13
N LEU A 137 3.35 4.22 -2.04
CA LEU A 137 3.72 2.98 -1.34
C LEU A 137 3.56 1.77 -2.25
N ASN A 138 2.43 1.64 -2.95
CA ASN A 138 2.19 0.52 -3.85
C ASN A 138 3.23 0.49 -4.99
N TYR A 139 3.58 1.65 -5.54
CA TYR A 139 4.62 1.76 -6.55
C TYR A 139 5.99 1.32 -6.03
N PHE A 140 6.40 1.80 -4.85
CA PHE A 140 7.69 1.41 -4.26
C PHE A 140 7.75 -0.10 -4.01
N LEU A 141 6.67 -0.68 -3.50
CA LEU A 141 6.59 -2.09 -3.19
C LEU A 141 6.67 -2.95 -4.46
N GLU A 142 5.88 -2.64 -5.48
CA GLU A 142 5.92 -3.27 -6.80
C GLU A 142 7.34 -3.21 -7.36
N ARG A 143 7.96 -2.03 -7.32
CA ARG A 143 9.32 -1.82 -7.84
C ARG A 143 10.38 -2.62 -7.08
N GLU A 144 10.27 -2.79 -5.76
CA GLU A 144 11.19 -3.62 -4.98
C GLU A 144 11.03 -5.11 -5.33
N ILE A 145 9.79 -5.58 -5.48
CA ILE A 145 9.49 -6.97 -5.88
C ILE A 145 10.09 -7.27 -7.25
N HIS A 146 9.83 -6.43 -8.26
CA HIS A 146 10.40 -6.60 -9.62
C HIS A 146 11.92 -6.58 -9.65
N GLN A 147 12.56 -5.80 -8.76
CA GLN A 147 14.01 -5.80 -8.64
C GLN A 147 14.55 -7.10 -8.02
N GLY A 148 13.87 -7.61 -6.98
CA GLY A 148 14.21 -8.89 -6.35
C GLY A 148 14.09 -10.07 -7.29
N GLU A 149 13.01 -10.12 -8.10
CA GLU A 149 12.79 -11.17 -9.09
C GLU A 149 13.84 -11.15 -10.20
N ARG A 150 14.19 -9.95 -10.69
CA ARG A 150 15.20 -9.77 -11.72
C ARG A 150 16.59 -10.20 -11.26
N ASN A 151 16.94 -9.91 -10.00
CA ASN A 151 18.20 -10.41 -9.43
C ASN A 151 18.22 -11.94 -9.32
N ARG A 152 17.10 -12.55 -8.90
CA ARG A 152 16.99 -14.02 -8.82
C ARG A 152 17.08 -14.69 -10.19
N SER A 153 16.49 -14.11 -11.25
CA SER A 153 16.56 -14.67 -12.59
C SER A 153 17.97 -14.61 -13.18
N ILE A 154 18.68 -13.49 -12.97
CA ILE A 154 20.08 -13.32 -13.40
C ILE A 154 20.98 -14.32 -12.67
N SER A 155 20.87 -14.47 -11.34
CA SER A 155 21.65 -15.47 -10.59
C SER A 155 21.39 -16.90 -11.04
N ARG A 156 20.15 -17.26 -11.40
CA ARG A 156 19.84 -18.61 -11.91
C ARG A 156 20.40 -18.84 -13.31
N ALA A 157 20.39 -17.82 -14.17
CA ALA A 157 20.95 -17.90 -15.50
C ALA A 157 22.48 -18.06 -15.48
N SER A 158 23.17 -17.31 -14.61
CA SER A 158 24.62 -17.45 -14.46
C SER A 158 25.04 -18.79 -13.84
N LEU A 159 24.28 -19.31 -12.86
CA LEU A 159 24.52 -20.65 -12.31
C LEU A 159 24.38 -21.76 -13.36
N ARG A 160 23.34 -21.68 -14.21
CA ARG A 160 23.15 -22.62 -15.33
C ARG A 160 24.24 -22.52 -16.39
N ALA A 161 24.70 -21.32 -16.70
CA ALA A 161 25.79 -21.11 -17.66
C ALA A 161 27.10 -21.72 -17.14
N ASN A 162 27.43 -21.49 -15.87
CA ASN A 162 28.65 -22.01 -15.24
C ASN A 162 28.66 -23.55 -15.16
N SER A 163 27.53 -24.17 -14.79
CA SER A 163 27.42 -25.63 -14.74
C SER A 163 27.57 -26.27 -16.12
N SER A 164 27.11 -25.59 -17.18
CA SER A 164 27.22 -26.08 -18.56
C SER A 164 28.67 -26.03 -19.07
N SER A 165 29.43 -24.98 -18.72
CA SER A 165 30.86 -24.89 -19.07
C SER A 165 31.72 -25.90 -18.31
N GLU A 166 31.44 -26.14 -17.03
CA GLU A 166 32.17 -27.15 -16.25
C GLU A 166 31.90 -28.57 -16.76
N GLN A 167 30.69 -28.84 -17.23
CA GLN A 167 30.32 -30.14 -17.79
C GLN A 167 30.90 -30.35 -19.20
N SER A 168 30.98 -29.30 -20.02
CA SER A 168 31.61 -29.37 -21.35
C SER A 168 33.13 -29.62 -21.27
N SER A 169 33.83 -29.04 -20.27
CA SER A 169 35.27 -29.28 -20.07
C SER A 169 35.61 -30.66 -19.51
N ARG A 170 34.66 -31.37 -18.89
CA ARG A 170 34.87 -32.75 -18.39
C ARG A 170 34.74 -33.83 -19.47
N VAL A 171 34.20 -33.51 -20.65
CA VAL A 171 33.78 -34.51 -21.66
C VAL A 171 34.75 -34.63 -22.83
N THR A 172 35.88 -33.91 -22.85
CA THR A 172 36.97 -34.15 -23.81
C THR A 172 38.03 -35.08 -23.22
N PRO A 173 37.98 -36.40 -23.47
CA PRO A 173 39.15 -37.25 -23.31
C PRO A 173 40.17 -36.96 -24.44
N PRO A 174 41.47 -37.24 -24.19
CA PRO A 174 42.53 -37.08 -25.18
C PRO A 174 42.39 -37.99 -26.39
#